data_AF-A0A101IN21-F1
#
_entry.id   AF-A0A101IN21-F1
#
_cell.length_a   1.000
_cell.length_b   1.000
_cell.length_c   1.000
_cell.angle_alpha   90.00
_cell.angle_beta   90.00
_cell.angle_gamma   90.00
#
_symmetry.space_group_name_H-M   'P 1'
#
loop_
_entity.id
_entity.type
_entity.pdbx_description
1 polymer ?
#
loop_
_entity_poly.entity_id
_entity_poly.type
_entity_poly.pdbx_seq_one_letter_code
_entity_poly.pdbx_strand_id
1 'polypeptide(L)'
;DAIHFPRPLLNSNDFDFSFSGLKTAVLYFLGEKKERDELININDLCASLQQAIIDTIKHKTLSCAIKYNISNIVLGGGVAANASLRRALREAARKVGISIYYPSKELCTDNAAMIACAGYDKFKRGITDSFDLEVFTE
;
A
#
# COMPACT_ATOMS: atom_id res chain seq x y z
N ASP A 1 -10.05 -15.74 1.48
CA ASP A 1 -9.65 -15.45 2.88
C ASP A 1 -10.64 -16.17 3.79
N ALA A 2 -10.20 -16.61 4.98
CA ALA A 2 -10.99 -17.44 5.90
C ALA A 2 -11.84 -16.60 6.88
N ILE A 3 -11.43 -15.36 7.15
CA ILE A 3 -12.16 -14.40 7.99
C ILE A 3 -12.49 -13.18 7.13
N HIS A 4 -13.76 -12.77 7.09
CA HIS A 4 -14.19 -11.66 6.25
C HIS A 4 -14.02 -10.32 6.96
N PHE A 5 -12.83 -9.72 6.81
CA PHE A 5 -12.59 -8.34 7.24
C PHE A 5 -13.17 -7.32 6.26
N PRO A 6 -13.60 -6.13 6.75
CA PRO A 6 -14.11 -5.08 5.88
C PRO A 6 -13.02 -4.59 4.93
N ARG A 7 -13.41 -4.13 3.75
CA ARG A 7 -12.54 -3.39 2.81
C ARG A 7 -12.95 -1.93 2.88
N PRO A 8 -12.33 -1.11 3.75
CA PRO A 8 -12.85 0.23 4.03
C PRO A 8 -12.74 1.12 2.79
N LEU A 9 -13.73 2.00 2.62
CA LEU A 9 -13.80 2.99 1.53
C LEU A 9 -13.74 2.38 0.12
N LEU A 10 -13.96 1.08 -0.06
CA LEU A 10 -13.90 0.47 -1.40
C LEU A 10 -14.95 1.03 -2.36
N ASN A 11 -16.10 1.45 -1.81
CA ASN A 11 -17.22 2.03 -2.56
C ASN A 11 -17.26 3.56 -2.50
N SER A 12 -16.23 4.23 -1.96
CA SER A 12 -16.19 5.70 -2.03
C SER A 12 -15.87 6.16 -3.46
N ASN A 13 -16.33 7.36 -3.82
CA ASN A 13 -16.07 7.95 -5.14
C ASN A 13 -14.67 8.57 -5.25
N ASP A 14 -13.88 8.52 -4.17
CA ASP A 14 -12.51 8.99 -4.05
C ASP A 14 -11.50 7.83 -4.03
N PHE A 15 -10.22 8.18 -4.04
CA PHE A 15 -9.11 7.24 -3.94
C PHE A 15 -8.45 7.24 -2.55
N ASP A 16 -9.15 7.76 -1.54
CA ASP A 16 -8.62 7.86 -0.19
C ASP A 16 -8.60 6.51 0.51
N PHE A 17 -7.65 6.32 1.41
CA PHE A 17 -7.48 5.08 2.16
C PHE A 17 -7.89 5.26 3.62
N SER A 18 -8.49 4.23 4.20
CA SER A 18 -8.67 4.13 5.64
C SER A 18 -8.42 2.69 6.09
N PHE A 19 -7.53 2.52 7.06
CA PHE A 19 -7.21 1.20 7.64
C PHE A 19 -7.44 1.16 9.15
N SER A 20 -7.85 2.27 9.78
CA SER A 20 -8.12 2.31 11.23
C SER A 20 -9.28 1.38 11.61
N GLY A 21 -10.34 1.35 10.80
CA GLY A 21 -11.48 0.44 11.01
C GLY A 21 -11.11 -1.05 10.93
N LEU A 22 -10.05 -1.41 10.20
CA LEU A 22 -9.56 -2.79 10.14
C LEU A 22 -8.96 -3.25 11.47
N LYS A 23 -8.21 -2.37 12.16
CA LYS A 23 -7.72 -2.65 13.51
C LYS A 23 -8.86 -2.93 14.47
N THR A 24 -9.91 -2.10 14.42
CA THR A 24 -11.09 -2.26 15.27
C THR A 24 -11.86 -3.55 14.94
N ALA A 25 -12.00 -3.90 13.65
CA ALA A 25 -12.64 -5.15 13.24
C ALA A 25 -11.88 -6.39 13.75
N VAL A 26 -10.54 -6.35 13.71
CA VAL A 26 -9.70 -7.41 14.31
C VAL A 26 -9.91 -7.50 15.82
N LEU A 27 -9.95 -6.37 16.52
CA LEU A 27 -10.18 -6.33 17.96
C LEU A 27 -11.52 -6.98 18.33
N TYR A 28 -12.61 -6.65 17.63
CA TYR A 28 -13.92 -7.24 17.88
C TYR A 28 -13.95 -8.74 17.56
N PHE A 29 -13.38 -9.16 16.43
CA PHE A 29 -13.29 -10.58 16.08
C PHE A 29 -12.58 -11.39 17.17
N LEU A 30 -11.45 -10.88 17.69
CA LEU A 30 -10.71 -11.53 18.78
C LEU A 30 -11.50 -11.55 20.09
N GLY A 31 -12.23 -10.47 20.41
CA GLY A 31 -13.10 -10.39 21.57
C GLY A 31 -14.20 -11.46 21.55
N GLU A 32 -14.93 -11.57 20.45
CA GLU A 32 -15.99 -12.57 20.31
C GLU A 32 -15.47 -14.02 20.40
N LYS A 33 -14.32 -14.31 19.77
CA LYS A 33 -13.71 -15.65 19.85
C LYS A 33 -13.33 -16.00 21.29
N LYS A 34 -12.80 -15.02 22.03
CA LYS A 34 -12.46 -15.18 23.45
C LYS A 34 -13.69 -15.42 24.32
N GLU A 35 -14.80 -14.70 24.09
CA GLU A 35 -16.05 -14.91 24.82
C GLU A 35 -16.66 -16.29 24.60
N ARG A 36 -16.46 -16.87 23.41
CA ARG A 36 -16.92 -18.22 23.05
C ARG A 36 -15.93 -19.35 23.39
N ASP A 37 -14.80 -19.02 24.01
CA ASP A 37 -13.67 -19.95 24.28
C ASP A 37 -13.21 -20.72 23.03
N GLU A 38 -13.27 -20.05 21.87
CA GLU A 38 -12.90 -20.64 20.58
C GLU A 38 -11.42 -20.38 20.27
N LEU A 39 -10.71 -21.44 19.85
CA LEU A 39 -9.33 -21.32 19.38
C LEU A 39 -9.25 -20.48 18.10
N ILE A 40 -8.26 -19.60 18.04
CA ILE A 40 -7.99 -18.75 16.88
C ILE A 40 -6.81 -19.32 16.09
N ASN A 41 -7.04 -19.60 14.80
CA ASN A 41 -5.93 -19.84 13.89
C ASN A 41 -5.29 -18.49 13.49
N ILE A 42 -4.13 -18.21 14.06
CA ILE A 42 -3.42 -16.94 13.83
C ILE A 42 -2.98 -16.77 12.37
N ASN A 43 -2.69 -17.86 11.67
CA ASN A 43 -2.28 -17.80 10.27
C ASN A 43 -3.45 -17.34 9.38
N ASP A 44 -4.65 -17.87 9.63
CA ASP A 44 -5.86 -17.48 8.91
C ASP A 44 -6.25 -16.03 9.21
N LEU A 45 -6.08 -15.59 10.46
CA LEU A 45 -6.29 -14.21 10.88
C LEU A 45 -5.35 -13.26 10.13
N CYS A 46 -4.04 -13.52 10.18
CA CYS A 46 -3.03 -12.68 9.52
C CYS A 46 -3.20 -12.67 7.99
N ALA A 47 -3.45 -13.83 7.39
CA ALA A 47 -3.68 -13.94 5.95
C ALA A 47 -4.94 -13.17 5.51
N SER A 48 -6.03 -13.29 6.28
CA SER A 48 -7.28 -12.60 5.97
C SER A 48 -7.18 -11.08 6.13
N LEU A 49 -6.48 -10.62 7.17
CA LEU A 49 -6.18 -9.19 7.35
C LEU A 49 -5.30 -8.65 6.21
N GLN A 50 -4.23 -9.36 5.87
CA GLN A 50 -3.36 -9.00 4.75
C GLN A 50 -4.15 -8.92 3.45
N GLN A 51 -5.04 -9.88 3.19
CA GLN A 51 -5.85 -9.92 1.98
C GLN A 51 -6.81 -8.72 1.90
N ALA A 52 -7.44 -8.33 3.01
CA ALA A 52 -8.29 -7.14 3.05
C ALA A 52 -7.53 -5.85 2.71
N ILE A 53 -6.32 -5.68 3.26
CA ILE A 53 -5.46 -4.53 2.94
C ILE A 53 -5.06 -4.53 1.46
N ILE A 54 -4.60 -5.69 0.95
CA ILE A 54 -4.19 -5.84 -0.45
C ILE A 54 -5.35 -5.54 -1.39
N ASP A 55 -6.55 -6.02 -1.10
CA ASP A 55 -7.71 -5.80 -1.95
C ASP A 55 -8.08 -4.32 -2.03
N THR A 56 -8.05 -3.59 -0.92
CA THR A 56 -8.31 -2.15 -0.90
C THR A 56 -7.25 -1.38 -1.71
N ILE A 57 -5.97 -1.66 -1.50
CA ILE A 57 -4.87 -1.02 -2.26
C ILE A 57 -5.03 -1.32 -3.75
N LYS A 58 -5.13 -2.60 -4.11
CA LYS A 58 -5.26 -3.07 -5.49
C LYS A 58 -6.45 -2.41 -6.20
N HIS A 59 -7.62 -2.40 -5.57
CA HIS A 59 -8.82 -1.83 -6.16
C HIS A 59 -8.64 -0.33 -6.41
N LYS A 60 -8.31 0.46 -5.39
CA LYS A 60 -8.19 1.91 -5.53
C LYS A 60 -7.06 2.31 -6.49
N THR A 61 -5.90 1.65 -6.42
CA THR A 61 -4.77 1.92 -7.32
C THR A 61 -5.12 1.68 -8.79
N LEU A 62 -5.75 0.54 -9.12
CA LEU A 62 -6.12 0.24 -10.50
C LEU A 62 -7.29 1.07 -11.00
N SER A 63 -8.31 1.29 -10.16
CA SER A 63 -9.45 2.15 -10.50
C SER A 63 -8.99 3.58 -10.79
N CYS A 64 -8.04 4.11 -10.01
CA CYS A 64 -7.42 5.42 -10.26
C CYS A 64 -6.69 5.43 -11.60
N ALA A 65 -5.81 4.45 -11.85
CA ALA A 65 -5.06 4.38 -13.09
C ALA A 65 -5.95 4.27 -14.34
N ILE A 66 -7.02 3.47 -14.27
CA ILE A 66 -8.00 3.36 -15.36
C ILE A 66 -8.73 4.69 -15.57
N LYS A 67 -9.22 5.33 -14.49
CA LYS A 67 -9.95 6.61 -14.57
C LYS A 67 -9.13 7.71 -15.25
N TYR A 68 -7.82 7.76 -14.97
CA TYR A 68 -6.93 8.78 -15.51
C TYR A 68 -6.09 8.30 -16.71
N ASN A 69 -6.43 7.15 -17.29
CA ASN A 69 -5.75 6.56 -18.45
C ASN A 69 -4.23 6.44 -18.28
N ILE A 70 -3.80 6.00 -17.10
CA ILE A 70 -2.40 5.80 -16.73
C ILE A 70 -1.97 4.37 -17.08
N SER A 71 -0.89 4.24 -17.84
CA SER A 71 -0.34 2.96 -18.29
C SER A 71 0.76 2.39 -17.39
N ASN A 72 1.32 3.21 -16.50
CA ASN A 72 2.46 2.84 -15.65
C ASN A 72 2.18 3.22 -14.19
N ILE A 73 2.36 2.26 -13.29
CA ILE A 73 2.22 2.45 -11.84
C ILE A 73 3.55 2.08 -11.18
N VAL A 74 4.03 2.95 -10.30
CA VAL A 74 5.21 2.68 -9.46
C VAL A 74 4.75 2.40 -8.03
N LEU A 75 5.19 1.30 -7.45
CA LEU A 75 4.92 0.92 -6.07
C LEU A 75 6.19 1.08 -5.22
N GLY A 76 6.19 2.06 -4.32
CA GLY A 76 7.29 2.37 -3.38
C GLY A 76 6.85 2.32 -1.91
N GLY A 77 7.81 2.42 -0.99
CA GLY A 77 7.60 2.38 0.46
C GLY A 77 7.72 1.00 1.08
N GLY A 78 7.80 0.91 2.42
CA GLY A 78 8.05 -0.36 3.12
C GLY A 78 7.01 -1.45 2.84
N VAL A 79 5.73 -1.09 2.76
CA VAL A 79 4.64 -2.04 2.43
C VAL A 79 4.78 -2.59 1.00
N ALA A 80 5.40 -1.84 0.08
CA ALA A 80 5.68 -2.31 -1.27
C ALA A 80 6.59 -3.53 -1.30
N ALA A 81 7.37 -3.81 -0.24
CA ALA A 81 8.19 -5.02 -0.15
C ALA A 81 7.37 -6.31 0.04
N ASN A 82 6.06 -6.20 0.36
CA ASN A 82 5.17 -7.34 0.54
C ASN A 82 4.97 -8.12 -0.77
N ALA A 83 5.37 -9.39 -0.76
CA ALA A 83 5.34 -10.24 -1.96
C ALA A 83 3.90 -10.52 -2.46
N SER A 84 2.95 -10.71 -1.54
CA SER A 84 1.54 -10.93 -1.88
C SER A 84 0.94 -9.71 -2.57
N LEU A 85 1.23 -8.50 -2.09
CA LEU A 85 0.80 -7.25 -2.71
C LEU A 85 1.37 -7.09 -4.12
N ARG A 86 2.69 -7.27 -4.28
CA ARG A 86 3.36 -7.19 -5.59
C ARG A 86 2.74 -8.17 -6.61
N ARG A 87 2.46 -9.39 -6.17
CA ARG A 87 1.83 -10.42 -7.01
C ARG A 87 0.41 -10.02 -7.41
N ALA A 88 -0.42 -9.68 -6.43
CA ALA A 88 -1.83 -9.31 -6.65
C ALA A 88 -1.98 -8.09 -7.59
N LEU A 89 -1.17 -7.04 -7.38
CA LEU A 89 -1.17 -5.87 -8.24
C LEU A 89 -0.71 -6.20 -9.66
N ARG A 90 0.39 -6.96 -9.83
CA ARG A 90 0.89 -7.32 -11.16
C ARG A 90 -0.11 -8.15 -11.95
N GLU A 91 -0.69 -9.16 -11.32
CA GLU A 91 -1.66 -10.04 -11.98
C GLU A 91 -2.91 -9.27 -12.42
N ALA A 92 -3.40 -8.35 -11.59
CA ALA A 92 -4.56 -7.54 -11.90
C ALA A 92 -4.24 -6.45 -12.95
N ALA A 93 -3.11 -5.77 -12.83
CA ALA A 93 -2.66 -4.74 -13.78
C ALA A 93 -2.45 -5.32 -15.19
N ARG A 94 -1.87 -6.53 -15.29
CA ARG A 94 -1.66 -7.20 -16.58
C ARG A 94 -2.96 -7.43 -17.35
N LYS A 95 -4.07 -7.70 -16.65
CA LYS A 95 -5.38 -7.92 -17.29
C LYS A 95 -5.95 -6.66 -17.94
N VAL A 96 -5.49 -5.49 -17.53
CA VAL A 96 -5.94 -4.18 -18.03
C VAL A 96 -4.85 -3.41 -18.76
N GLY A 97 -3.75 -4.08 -19.12
CA GLY A 97 -2.65 -3.48 -19.90
C GLY A 97 -1.80 -2.45 -19.15
N ILE A 98 -1.82 -2.46 -17.80
CA ILE A 98 -1.03 -1.54 -16.98
C ILE A 98 0.27 -2.22 -16.54
N SER A 99 1.38 -1.50 -16.66
CA SER A 99 2.70 -1.92 -16.19
C SER A 99 2.94 -1.51 -14.74
N ILE A 100 3.50 -2.43 -13.94
CA ILE A 100 3.81 -2.20 -12.52
C ILE A 100 5.33 -2.25 -12.33
N TYR A 101 5.88 -1.18 -11.78
CA TYR A 101 7.29 -1.07 -11.42
C TYR A 101 7.43 -0.98 -9.90
N TYR A 102 8.48 -1.58 -9.37
CA TYR A 102 8.84 -1.45 -7.95
C TYR A 102 10.35 -1.66 -7.84
N PRO A 103 11.02 -1.00 -6.89
CA PRO A 103 12.45 -1.19 -6.71
C PRO A 103 12.77 -2.53 -6.03
N SER A 104 14.06 -2.87 -5.94
CA SER A 104 14.51 -4.00 -5.12
C SER A 104 14.08 -3.79 -3.66
N LYS A 105 14.01 -4.86 -2.87
CA LYS A 105 13.48 -4.76 -1.50
C LYS A 105 14.30 -3.81 -0.63
N GLU A 106 15.61 -3.79 -0.80
CA GLU A 106 16.54 -2.93 -0.05
C GLU A 106 16.32 -1.44 -0.35
N LEU A 107 15.76 -1.14 -1.53
CA LEU A 107 15.48 0.22 -1.99
C LEU A 107 14.03 0.66 -1.73
N CYS A 108 13.16 -0.21 -1.20
CA CYS A 108 11.77 0.13 -0.87
C CYS A 108 11.63 0.88 0.46
N THR A 109 12.52 0.64 1.41
CA THR A 109 12.53 1.30 2.73
C THR A 109 13.34 2.59 2.67
N ASP A 110 13.14 3.48 3.63
CA ASP A 110 13.85 4.77 3.68
C ASP A 110 15.36 4.57 3.67
N ASN A 111 16.05 5.20 2.71
CA ASN A 111 17.49 5.06 2.52
C ASN A 111 18.09 6.31 1.86
N ALA A 112 19.40 6.54 2.02
CA ALA A 112 20.07 7.69 1.45
C ALA A 112 20.19 7.64 -0.09
N ALA A 113 20.08 6.46 -0.72
CA ALA A 113 20.18 6.34 -2.18
C ALA A 113 18.99 7.00 -2.89
N MET A 114 17.78 6.95 -2.31
CA MET A 114 16.62 7.66 -2.87
C MET A 114 16.81 9.19 -2.80
N ILE A 115 17.43 9.69 -1.72
CA ILE A 115 17.74 11.12 -1.54
C ILE A 115 18.80 11.56 -2.56
N ALA A 116 19.86 10.78 -2.73
CA ALA A 116 20.90 11.05 -3.72
C ALA A 116 20.35 11.07 -5.16
N CYS A 117 19.48 10.12 -5.51
CA CYS A 117 18.85 10.06 -6.83
C CYS A 117 17.95 11.28 -7.09
N ALA A 118 17.09 11.63 -6.12
CA ALA A 118 16.24 12.82 -6.20
C ALA A 118 17.05 14.11 -6.28
N GLY A 119 18.10 14.24 -5.47
CA GLY A 119 19.01 15.39 -5.48
C GLY A 119 19.75 15.54 -6.80
N TYR A 120 20.25 14.44 -7.37
CA TYR A 120 20.91 14.44 -8.68
C TYR A 120 19.97 14.89 -9.80
N ASP A 121 18.74 14.35 -9.86
CA ASP A 121 17.75 14.76 -10.88
C ASP A 121 17.35 16.23 -10.73
N LYS A 122 17.14 16.72 -9.50
CA LYS A 122 16.91 18.15 -9.22
C LYS A 122 18.08 19.01 -9.68
N PHE A 123 19.30 18.65 -9.31
CA PHE A 123 20.50 19.40 -9.68
C PHE A 123 20.69 19.49 -11.19
N LYS A 124 20.47 18.39 -11.94
CA LYS A 124 20.50 18.42 -13.41
C LYS A 124 19.48 19.37 -14.05
N ARG A 125 18.38 19.63 -13.36
CA ARG A 125 17.33 20.58 -13.80
C ARG A 125 17.60 22.02 -13.35
N GLY A 126 18.73 22.27 -12.68
CA GLY A 126 19.07 23.57 -12.11
C GLY A 126 18.26 23.92 -10.85
N ILE A 127 17.64 22.92 -10.20
CA ILE A 127 16.90 23.12 -8.95
C ILE A 127 17.89 22.93 -7.80
N THR A 128 18.20 24.01 -7.11
CA THR A 128 19.11 24.04 -5.95
C THR A 128 18.49 24.83 -4.82
N ASP A 129 18.74 24.41 -3.59
CA ASP A 129 18.30 25.12 -2.39
C ASP A 129 19.42 26.03 -1.86
N SER A 130 19.06 27.11 -1.18
CA SER A 130 19.99 28.03 -0.54
C SER A 130 20.47 27.49 0.82
N PHE A 131 21.52 28.11 1.39
CA PHE A 131 22.11 27.68 2.66
C PHE A 131 21.21 27.91 3.88
N ASP A 132 20.19 28.75 3.74
CA ASP A 132 19.17 29.05 4.75
C ASP A 132 17.92 28.16 4.64
N LEU A 133 17.96 27.08 3.85
CA LEU A 133 16.88 26.10 3.79
C LEU A 133 16.65 25.47 5.17
N GLU A 134 15.44 25.61 5.68
CA GLU A 134 15.00 24.97 6.92
C GLU A 134 14.15 23.72 6.66
N VAL A 135 14.07 22.84 7.67
CA VAL A 135 13.17 21.69 7.64
C VAL A 135 11.74 22.19 7.76
N PHE A 136 10.91 21.93 6.75
CA PHE A 136 9.48 22.16 6.86
C PHE A 136 8.83 21.02 7.63
N THR A 137 8.14 21.34 8.72
CA THR A 137 7.30 20.41 9.48
C THR A 137 5.86 20.93 9.46
N GLU A 138 4.93 20.14 8.93
CA GLU A 138 3.47 20.38 9.02
C GLU A 138 2.92 20.00 10.40
#